data_AF-A0A925TTX9-F1
#
_entry.id   AF-A0A925TTX9-F1
#
_cell.length_a   1.000
_cell.length_b   1.000
_cell.length_c   1.000
_cell.angle_alpha   90.00
_cell.angle_beta   90.00
_cell.angle_gamma   90.00
#
_symmetry.space_group_name_H-M   'P 1'
#
loop_
_entity.id
_entity.type
_entity.pdbx_description
1 polymer ?
#
loop_
_entity_poly.entity_id
_entity_poly.type
_entity_poly.pdbx_seq_one_letter_code
_entity_poly.pdbx_strand_id
1 'polypeptide(L)'
;MSTTTTPKLLGHEYIQTDEDAIAAKMVDELEAQVTRMYEDKKMLRQIHTKMHGCVRAEFIVDHDLPANLKVGIFSETKTYHAWVRFSNASTVPKPDKKKDVRGAAIKLMNVPGEKILNDEALQKTQDFLLMSSETFFSRNV
;
A
#
# COMPACT_ATOMS: atom_id res chain seq x y z
N MET A 1 15.33 -30.55 18.87
CA MET A 1 16.02 -29.32 19.35
C MET A 1 15.03 -28.18 19.20
N SER A 2 14.60 -27.60 20.32
CA SER A 2 13.61 -26.53 20.34
C SER A 2 14.27 -25.23 19.89
N THR A 3 14.02 -24.78 18.66
CA THR A 3 14.45 -23.45 18.22
C THR A 3 13.55 -22.42 18.88
N THR A 4 13.96 -21.93 20.04
CA THR A 4 13.43 -20.71 20.66
C THR A 4 13.62 -19.56 19.67
N THR A 5 12.58 -19.30 18.89
CA THR A 5 12.56 -18.18 17.96
C THR A 5 12.15 -16.97 18.78
N THR A 6 13.07 -16.02 18.96
CA THR A 6 12.76 -14.75 19.63
C THR A 6 11.52 -14.15 18.98
N PRO A 7 10.49 -13.77 19.75
CA PRO A 7 9.28 -13.18 19.19
C PRO A 7 9.64 -11.90 18.43
N LYS A 8 9.14 -11.78 17.20
CA LYS A 8 9.33 -10.58 16.38
C LYS A 8 8.59 -9.39 17.00
N LEU A 9 9.23 -8.23 17.00
CA LEU A 9 8.62 -6.97 17.44
C LEU A 9 7.70 -6.43 16.34
N LEU A 10 6.55 -5.89 16.74
CA LEU A 10 5.63 -5.24 15.80
C LEU A 10 6.27 -3.97 15.23
N GLY A 11 6.23 -3.83 13.90
CA GLY A 11 6.78 -2.67 13.21
C GLY A 11 8.31 -2.62 13.14
N HIS A 12 9.01 -3.68 13.55
CA HIS A 12 10.46 -3.81 13.38
C HIS A 12 10.77 -4.56 12.09
N GLU A 13 11.59 -3.97 11.24
CA GLU A 13 12.09 -4.59 10.02
C GLU A 13 13.18 -5.61 10.35
N TYR A 14 13.12 -6.78 9.70
CA TYR A 14 14.09 -7.86 9.86
C TYR A 14 14.67 -8.21 8.49
N ILE A 15 15.68 -7.44 8.10
CA ILE A 15 16.29 -7.52 6.77
C ILE A 15 16.88 -8.90 6.53
N GLN A 16 16.50 -9.53 5.42
CA GLN A 16 17.05 -10.83 5.02
C GLN A 16 18.37 -10.64 4.26
N THR A 17 19.30 -11.59 4.36
CA THR A 17 20.62 -11.51 3.70
C THR A 17 20.55 -11.40 2.18
N ASP A 18 19.48 -11.89 1.58
CA ASP A 18 19.21 -11.92 0.14
C ASP A 18 18.18 -10.87 -0.30
N GLU A 19 17.71 -10.01 0.61
CA GLU A 19 16.65 -9.02 0.35
C GLU A 19 17.00 -8.10 -0.82
N ASP A 20 18.19 -7.49 -0.80
CA ASP A 20 18.66 -6.61 -1.88
C ASP A 20 18.71 -7.33 -3.24
N ALA A 21 19.15 -8.59 -3.23
CA ALA A 21 19.26 -9.40 -4.44
C ALA A 21 17.88 -9.83 -4.98
N ILE A 22 16.92 -10.11 -4.10
CA ILE A 22 15.53 -10.38 -4.45
C ILE A 22 14.90 -9.11 -5.01
N ALA A 23 15.05 -7.97 -4.32
CA ALA A 23 14.53 -6.68 -4.75
C ALA A 23 15.03 -6.30 -6.14
N ALA A 24 16.33 -6.46 -6.42
CA ALA A 24 16.89 -6.22 -7.75
C ALA A 24 16.24 -7.12 -8.83
N LYS A 25 16.09 -8.42 -8.57
CA LYS A 25 15.42 -9.34 -9.51
C LYS A 25 13.96 -9.01 -9.73
N MET A 26 13.28 -8.53 -8.70
CA MET A 26 11.90 -8.08 -8.81
C MET A 26 11.80 -6.83 -9.69
N VAL A 27 12.68 -5.85 -9.50
CA VAL A 27 12.73 -4.66 -10.37
C VAL A 27 12.92 -5.09 -11.82
N ASP A 28 13.90 -5.97 -12.11
CA ASP A 28 14.16 -6.47 -13.46
C ASP A 28 12.91 -7.13 -14.09
N GLU A 29 12.21 -8.00 -13.36
CA GLU A 29 11.01 -8.67 -13.88
C GLU A 29 9.83 -7.71 -14.04
N LEU A 30 9.63 -6.77 -13.12
CA LEU A 30 8.55 -5.78 -13.20
C LEU A 30 8.78 -4.84 -14.38
N GLU A 31 10.02 -4.38 -14.60
CA GLU A 31 10.40 -3.57 -15.76
C GLU A 31 10.20 -4.34 -17.07
N ALA A 32 10.65 -5.60 -17.12
CA ALA A 32 10.46 -6.44 -18.29
C ALA A 32 8.96 -6.69 -18.57
N GLN A 33 8.15 -6.90 -17.54
CA GLN A 33 6.69 -7.05 -17.70
C GLN A 33 6.04 -5.77 -18.22
N VAL A 34 6.35 -4.61 -17.63
CA VAL A 34 5.79 -3.32 -18.06
C VAL A 34 6.17 -3.04 -19.52
N THR A 35 7.43 -3.27 -19.88
CA THR A 35 7.92 -3.11 -21.26
C THR A 35 7.13 -4.01 -22.22
N ARG A 36 7.04 -5.33 -21.94
CA ARG A 36 6.27 -6.28 -22.77
C ARG A 36 4.79 -5.89 -22.93
N MET A 37 4.18 -5.29 -21.90
CA MET A 37 2.76 -4.93 -21.92
C MET A 37 2.49 -3.60 -22.62
N TYR A 38 3.41 -2.64 -22.51
CA TYR A 38 3.15 -1.23 -22.81
C TYR A 38 4.15 -0.55 -23.76
N GLU A 39 5.09 -1.28 -24.38
CA GLU A 39 6.10 -0.74 -25.33
C GLU A 39 5.52 0.33 -26.28
N ASP A 40 4.41 0.01 -26.97
CA ASP A 40 3.73 0.92 -27.90
C ASP A 40 2.33 1.36 -27.42
N LYS A 41 2.09 1.36 -26.11
CA LYS A 41 0.76 1.66 -25.54
C LYS A 41 0.86 2.65 -24.40
N LYS A 42 -0.26 3.30 -24.12
CA LYS A 42 -0.40 4.08 -22.89
C LYS A 42 -0.20 3.16 -21.69
N MET A 43 0.86 3.40 -20.92
CA MET A 43 1.12 2.70 -19.68
C MET A 43 -0.03 2.92 -18.69
N LEU A 44 -0.55 1.81 -18.16
CA LEU A 44 -1.49 1.80 -17.05
C LEU A 44 -0.79 1.25 -15.80
N ARG A 45 -1.46 1.29 -14.64
CA ARG A 45 -0.93 0.62 -13.46
C ARG A 45 -0.79 -0.88 -13.74
N GLN A 46 0.35 -1.45 -13.34
CA GLN A 46 0.70 -2.85 -13.57
C GLN A 46 -0.30 -3.82 -12.91
N ILE A 47 -0.65 -3.55 -11.66
CA ILE A 47 -1.76 -4.17 -10.94
C ILE A 47 -2.75 -3.09 -10.54
N HIS A 48 -3.95 -3.50 -10.18
CA HIS A 48 -5.03 -2.55 -9.92
C HIS A 48 -5.29 -1.59 -11.09
N THR A 49 -5.19 -2.12 -12.31
CA THR A 49 -5.15 -1.34 -13.55
C THR A 49 -6.40 -0.48 -13.74
N LYS A 50 -7.59 -1.07 -13.55
CA LYS A 50 -8.86 -0.34 -13.68
C LYS A 50 -9.28 0.25 -12.35
N MET A 51 -9.56 1.55 -12.36
CA MET A 51 -10.26 2.22 -11.26
C MET A 51 -11.78 2.14 -11.46
N HIS A 52 -12.51 2.02 -10.35
CA HIS A 52 -13.96 2.22 -10.30
C HIS A 52 -14.31 3.69 -10.09
N GLY A 53 -13.51 4.39 -9.28
CA GLY A 53 -13.70 5.79 -8.97
C GLY A 53 -12.58 6.33 -8.08
N CYS A 54 -12.46 7.65 -8.07
CA CYS A 54 -11.61 8.40 -7.15
C CYS A 54 -12.47 9.50 -6.54
N VAL A 55 -12.62 9.49 -5.21
CA VAL A 55 -13.53 10.38 -4.50
C VAL A 55 -12.76 11.21 -3.48
N ARG A 56 -13.26 12.42 -3.22
CA ARG A 56 -12.86 13.22 -2.06
C ARG A 56 -13.56 12.68 -0.83
N ALA A 57 -12.84 12.63 0.27
CA ALA A 57 -13.34 12.12 1.54
C ALA A 57 -12.75 12.93 2.70
N GLU A 58 -13.32 12.69 3.87
CA GLU A 58 -12.76 13.10 5.16
C GLU A 58 -12.40 11.84 5.95
N PHE A 59 -11.20 11.81 6.49
CA PHE A 59 -10.74 10.76 7.40
C PHE A 59 -10.74 11.34 8.81
N ILE A 60 -11.62 10.84 9.65
CA ILE A 60 -11.84 11.35 11.00
C ILE A 60 -11.24 10.34 11.97
N VAL A 61 -10.22 10.76 12.72
CA VAL A 61 -9.67 9.97 13.81
C VAL A 61 -10.67 9.98 14.96
N ASP A 62 -11.09 8.79 15.39
CA ASP A 62 -12.05 8.65 16.49
C ASP A 62 -11.47 9.22 17.79
N HIS A 63 -12.30 9.98 18.53
CA HIS A 63 -11.94 10.59 19.80
C HIS A 63 -11.63 9.53 20.87
N ASP A 64 -12.38 8.42 20.84
CA ASP A 64 -12.38 7.39 21.89
C ASP A 64 -11.44 6.23 21.57
N LEU A 65 -10.41 6.46 20.75
CA LEU A 65 -9.39 5.45 20.48
C LEU A 65 -8.70 4.98 21.79
N PRO A 66 -8.54 3.67 22.01
CA PRO A 66 -7.72 3.13 23.08
C PRO A 66 -6.31 3.74 23.08
N ALA A 67 -5.74 3.98 24.27
CA ALA A 67 -4.45 4.67 24.41
C ALA A 67 -3.31 4.00 23.61
N ASN A 68 -3.34 2.67 23.49
CA ASN A 68 -2.34 1.90 22.73
C ASN A 68 -2.48 2.05 21.20
N LEU A 69 -3.57 2.62 20.68
CA LEU A 69 -3.78 2.89 19.27
C LEU A 69 -3.51 4.36 18.89
N LYS A 70 -3.29 5.24 19.87
CA LYS A 70 -3.01 6.66 19.67
C LYS A 70 -1.56 6.91 19.24
N VAL A 71 -1.19 6.44 18.04
CA VAL A 71 0.17 6.52 17.49
C VAL A 71 0.18 7.24 16.14
N GLY A 72 1.17 8.10 15.91
CA GLY A 72 1.33 8.80 14.64
C GLY A 72 0.11 9.66 14.30
N ILE A 73 -0.49 9.45 13.12
CA ILE A 73 -1.68 10.20 12.69
C ILE A 73 -2.93 9.95 13.56
N PHE A 74 -2.91 8.91 14.40
CA PHE A 74 -3.99 8.58 15.33
C PHE A 74 -3.80 9.19 16.73
N SER A 75 -2.72 9.94 16.97
CA SER A 75 -2.41 10.48 18.30
C SER A 75 -3.40 11.52 18.80
N GLU A 76 -4.06 12.23 17.87
CA GLU A 76 -4.97 13.32 18.14
C GLU A 76 -6.29 13.13 17.39
N THR A 77 -7.38 13.63 17.98
CA THR A 77 -8.67 13.70 17.28
C THR A 77 -8.55 14.75 16.17
N LYS A 78 -8.54 14.30 14.93
CA LYS A 78 -8.30 15.16 13.77
C LYS A 78 -9.05 14.65 12.55
N THR A 79 -9.54 15.59 11.75
CA THR A 79 -10.07 15.34 10.42
C THR A 79 -9.03 15.68 9.37
N TYR A 80 -8.72 14.71 8.50
CA TYR A 80 -7.87 14.89 7.34
C TYR A 80 -8.70 14.91 6.06
N HIS A 81 -8.41 15.84 5.16
CA HIS A 81 -8.88 15.70 3.78
C HIS A 81 -8.18 14.50 3.13
N ALA A 82 -8.95 13.70 2.39
CA ALA A 82 -8.46 12.48 1.80
C ALA A 82 -8.95 12.27 0.37
N TRP A 83 -8.18 11.50 -0.38
CA TRP A 83 -8.60 10.89 -1.64
C TRP A 83 -8.75 9.39 -1.45
N VAL A 84 -9.84 8.82 -1.93
CA VAL A 84 -10.05 7.37 -1.93
C VAL A 84 -10.19 6.86 -3.34
N ARG A 85 -9.33 5.91 -3.72
CA ARG A 85 -9.36 5.24 -5.02
C ARG A 85 -9.79 3.78 -4.87
N PHE A 86 -10.87 3.43 -5.58
CA PHE A 86 -11.35 2.06 -5.67
C PHE A 86 -10.90 1.41 -6.99
N SER A 87 -10.50 0.14 -6.96
CA SER A 87 -9.96 -0.58 -8.13
C SER A 87 -10.24 -2.09 -8.06
N ASN A 88 -10.18 -2.78 -9.20
CA ASN A 88 -10.01 -4.24 -9.21
C ASN A 88 -8.52 -4.57 -9.05
N ALA A 89 -8.09 -5.84 -8.96
CA ALA A 89 -6.69 -6.21 -8.74
C ALA A 89 -5.98 -6.64 -10.03
N SER A 90 -6.73 -7.06 -11.05
CA SER A 90 -6.20 -7.53 -12.33
C SER A 90 -5.21 -6.57 -12.99
N THR A 91 -4.25 -7.16 -13.72
CA THR A 91 -3.27 -6.47 -14.58
C THR A 91 -3.86 -5.90 -15.88
N VAL A 92 -5.14 -6.19 -16.14
CA VAL A 92 -5.88 -5.65 -17.28
C VAL A 92 -7.26 -5.17 -16.84
N PRO A 93 -7.86 -4.19 -17.53
CA PRO A 93 -9.20 -3.75 -17.18
C PRO A 93 -10.25 -4.87 -17.32
N LYS A 94 -10.85 -5.26 -16.19
CA LYS A 94 -11.97 -6.21 -16.15
C LYS A 94 -13.30 -5.52 -15.78
N PRO A 95 -14.46 -6.06 -16.21
CA PRO A 95 -15.76 -5.61 -15.75
C PRO A 95 -15.93 -5.77 -14.23
N ASP A 96 -16.63 -4.85 -13.58
CA ASP A 96 -16.70 -4.78 -12.10
C ASP A 96 -17.51 -5.91 -11.49
N LYS A 97 -18.35 -6.58 -12.28
CA LYS A 97 -19.10 -7.77 -11.87
C LYS A 97 -18.26 -9.05 -11.87
N LYS A 98 -17.05 -9.05 -12.45
CA LYS A 98 -16.19 -10.24 -12.46
C LYS A 98 -15.51 -10.40 -11.10
N LYS A 99 -15.49 -11.62 -10.58
CA LYS A 99 -14.82 -11.99 -9.32
C LYS A 99 -13.36 -11.59 -9.38
N ASP A 100 -12.92 -10.81 -8.41
CA ASP A 100 -11.55 -10.32 -8.25
C ASP A 100 -11.39 -9.73 -6.85
N VAL A 101 -10.15 -9.52 -6.40
CA VAL A 101 -9.86 -8.70 -5.22
C VAL A 101 -10.14 -7.23 -5.56
N ARG A 102 -10.61 -6.46 -4.57
CA ARG A 102 -10.86 -5.02 -4.71
C ARG A 102 -9.85 -4.24 -3.89
N GLY A 103 -9.23 -3.23 -4.51
CA GLY A 103 -8.35 -2.30 -3.82
C GLY A 103 -9.10 -1.06 -3.35
N ALA A 104 -8.76 -0.58 -2.17
CA ALA A 104 -9.15 0.73 -1.64
C ALA A 104 -7.88 1.43 -1.14
N ALA A 105 -7.39 2.41 -1.91
CA ALA A 105 -6.25 3.22 -1.51
C ALA A 105 -6.77 4.54 -0.94
N ILE A 106 -6.35 4.89 0.29
CA ILE A 106 -6.71 6.13 0.97
C ILE A 106 -5.44 6.96 1.08
N LYS A 107 -5.46 8.19 0.56
CA LYS A 107 -4.36 9.16 0.70
C LYS A 107 -4.83 10.31 1.58
N LEU A 108 -4.25 10.45 2.76
CA LEU A 108 -4.45 11.59 3.64
C LEU A 108 -3.56 12.75 3.21
N MET A 109 -4.12 13.95 3.22
CA MET A 109 -3.42 15.18 2.87
C MET A 109 -2.98 15.94 4.12
N ASN A 110 -1.90 16.72 4.01
CA ASN A 110 -1.36 17.58 5.07
C ASN A 110 -0.96 16.81 6.34
N VAL A 111 -0.40 15.61 6.17
CA VAL A 111 0.19 14.83 7.26
C VAL A 111 1.62 15.33 7.51
N PRO A 112 1.95 15.80 8.73
CA PRO A 112 3.30 16.27 9.05
C PRO A 112 4.26 15.08 9.26
N GLY A 113 5.56 15.36 9.16
CA GLY A 113 6.63 14.38 9.34
C GLY A 113 7.37 14.06 8.04
N GLU A 114 8.56 13.50 8.19
CA GLU A 114 9.37 13.02 7.07
C GLU A 114 8.99 11.57 6.74
N LYS A 115 8.87 11.25 5.45
CA LYS A 115 8.62 9.87 5.01
C LYS A 115 9.92 9.07 4.97
N ILE A 116 9.80 7.76 5.17
CA ILE A 116 10.89 6.80 4.90
C ILE A 116 11.25 6.71 3.41
N LEU A 117 10.33 7.14 2.52
CA LEU A 117 10.54 7.14 1.08
C LEU A 117 11.41 8.34 0.69
N ASN A 118 12.66 8.11 0.27
CA ASN A 118 13.64 9.16 -0.03
C ASN A 118 13.16 10.18 -1.08
N ASP A 119 12.46 9.72 -2.12
CA ASP A 119 11.93 10.53 -3.21
C ASP A 119 10.66 11.33 -2.82
N GLU A 120 9.98 10.89 -1.77
CA GLU A 120 8.81 11.55 -1.21
C GLU A 120 9.04 12.08 0.22
N ALA A 121 10.29 12.22 0.66
CA ALA A 121 10.64 12.48 2.07
C ALA A 121 9.88 13.70 2.64
N LEU A 122 9.73 14.76 1.83
CA LEU A 122 9.06 16.01 2.21
C LEU A 122 7.57 16.06 1.85
N GLN A 123 7.01 15.01 1.24
CA GLN A 123 5.59 14.95 0.89
C GLN A 123 4.75 14.81 2.15
N LYS A 124 3.83 15.76 2.36
CA LYS A 124 2.96 15.79 3.55
C LYS A 124 1.71 14.94 3.37
N THR A 125 1.89 13.64 3.14
CA THR A 125 0.80 12.68 2.92
C THR A 125 1.02 11.37 3.65
N GLN A 126 -0.06 10.64 3.95
CA GLN A 126 -0.01 9.26 4.42
C GLN A 126 -0.93 8.41 3.56
N ASP A 127 -0.43 7.27 3.09
CA ASP A 127 -1.20 6.35 2.26
C ASP A 127 -1.55 5.09 3.05
N PHE A 128 -2.80 4.65 2.93
CA PHE A 128 -3.25 3.32 3.35
C PHE A 128 -3.63 2.54 2.08
N LEU A 129 -2.86 1.49 1.79
CA LEU A 129 -3.09 0.62 0.65
C LEU A 129 -3.83 -0.63 1.13
N LEU A 130 -5.14 -0.66 0.90
CA LEU A 130 -6.01 -1.73 1.39
C LEU A 130 -6.52 -2.59 0.25
N MET A 131 -6.82 -3.84 0.58
CA MET A 131 -7.52 -4.76 -0.31
C MET A 131 -8.66 -5.46 0.42
N SER A 132 -9.65 -5.95 -0.32
CA SER A 132 -10.83 -6.64 0.22
C SER A 132 -10.54 -8.04 0.77
N SER A 133 -9.28 -8.46 0.79
CA SER A 133 -8.82 -9.72 1.36
C SER A 133 -8.10 -9.43 2.67
N GLU A 134 -8.40 -10.18 3.72
CA GLU A 134 -7.72 -10.07 5.02
C GLU A 134 -6.30 -10.64 4.98
N THR A 135 -6.01 -11.48 3.98
CA THR A 135 -4.71 -12.10 3.78
C THR A 135 -4.18 -11.85 2.38
N PHE A 136 -2.85 -11.80 2.28
CA PHE A 136 -2.16 -11.80 1.00
C PHE A 136 -1.88 -13.23 0.54
N PHE A 137 -1.86 -13.48 -0.76
CA PHE A 137 -1.68 -14.84 -1.30
C PHE A 137 -0.26 -15.37 -1.13
N SER A 138 0.73 -14.49 -0.92
CA SER A 138 2.10 -14.85 -0.60
C SER A 138 2.46 -14.39 0.81
N ARG A 139 3.26 -15.19 1.50
CA ARG A 139 3.80 -14.84 2.81
C ARG A 139 5.04 -13.95 2.70
N ASN A 140 5.83 -14.15 1.65
CA ASN A 140 7.07 -13.44 1.38
C ASN A 140 6.98 -12.76 0.02
N VAL A 141 7.75 -11.70 -0.14
CA VAL A 141 7.89 -10.96 -1.39
C VAL A 141 8.92 -11.69 -2.24
#